data_AF-I1P1U3-F1
#
_entry.id   AF-I1P1U3-F1
#
_cell.length_a   1.000
_cell.length_b   1.000
_cell.length_c   1.000
_cell.angle_alpha   90.00
_cell.angle_beta   90.00
_cell.angle_gamma   90.00
#
_symmetry.space_group_name_H-M   'P 1'
#
loop_
_entity.id
_entity.type
_entity.pdbx_description
1 polymer ?
#
loop_
_entity_poly.entity_id
_entity_poly.type
_entity_poly.pdbx_seq_one_letter_code
_entity_poly.pdbx_strand_id
1 'polypeptide(L)'
;AALCDAPRLYLRCARLAGRELAAVRESEGWRFAARHDAALRADLLQLIRDADQRKERWGRERGSQGVYLQLSDAMAALERVFARAAHGSPPPPPPPRTGQCCRMASPCAHRRGLLQLARHFFAGCGRRVAGGCTPCRRFFLLLRLHSSVCDKSDDDSCGVPLCSDFKTNMEKGKVDKTWKLLVKKVMRARVMSAWAKRPVPAPEIVQKSWAKYNSSSRSRAARFR
;
A
#
# COMPACT_ATOMS: atom_id res chain seq x y z
N ALA A 1 -12.21 -8.57 35.49
CA ALA A 1 -11.45 -7.99 34.35
C ALA A 1 -11.46 -6.47 34.36
N ALA A 2 -12.62 -5.81 34.40
CA ALA A 2 -12.70 -4.34 34.56
C ALA A 2 -12.19 -3.88 35.93
N LEU A 3 -12.48 -4.66 36.98
CA LEU A 3 -11.97 -4.48 38.34
C LEU A 3 -10.52 -4.97 38.53
N CYS A 4 -9.85 -5.39 37.45
CA CYS A 4 -8.43 -5.76 37.53
C CYS A 4 -7.60 -4.59 37.01
N ASP A 5 -6.45 -4.34 37.62
CA ASP A 5 -5.41 -3.40 37.14
C ASP A 5 -4.68 -3.90 35.88
N ALA A 6 -5.39 -4.58 34.99
CA ALA A 6 -4.87 -5.18 33.77
C ALA A 6 -5.71 -4.72 32.56
N PRO A 7 -5.49 -3.48 32.05
CA PRO A 7 -6.26 -2.92 30.93
C PRO A 7 -6.19 -3.80 29.67
N ARG A 8 -5.06 -4.49 29.45
CA ARG A 8 -4.87 -5.41 28.33
C ARG A 8 -5.75 -6.65 28.40
N LEU A 9 -6.04 -7.14 29.61
CA LEU A 9 -6.92 -8.28 29.84
C LEU A 9 -8.35 -7.90 29.50
N TYR A 10 -8.82 -6.76 30.01
CA TYR A 10 -10.15 -6.23 29.69
C TYR A 10 -10.36 -6.09 28.17
N LEU A 11 -9.41 -5.48 27.45
CA LEU A 11 -9.51 -5.34 25.99
C LEU A 11 -9.44 -6.67 25.23
N ARG A 12 -8.80 -7.72 25.77
CA ARG A 12 -8.82 -9.07 25.17
C ARG A 12 -10.17 -9.73 25.38
N CYS A 13 -10.70 -9.66 26.60
CA CYS A 13 -12.02 -10.19 26.95
C CYS A 13 -13.12 -9.50 26.15
N ALA A 14 -13.10 -8.16 26.03
CA ALA A 14 -14.06 -7.41 25.22
C ALA A 14 -14.00 -7.80 23.73
N ARG A 15 -12.80 -8.05 23.19
CA ARG A 15 -12.64 -8.54 21.81
C ARG A 15 -13.16 -9.95 21.60
N LEU A 16 -12.98 -10.84 22.58
CA LEU A 16 -13.55 -12.19 22.53
C LEU A 16 -15.07 -12.12 22.60
N ALA A 17 -15.61 -11.34 23.55
CA ALA A 17 -17.04 -11.14 23.71
C ALA A 17 -17.70 -10.51 22.47
N GLY A 18 -17.01 -9.61 21.77
CA GLY A 18 -17.47 -9.07 20.50
C GLY A 18 -17.52 -10.11 19.37
N ARG A 19 -16.55 -11.04 19.32
CA ARG A 19 -16.55 -12.11 18.30
C ARG A 19 -17.66 -13.13 18.52
N GLU A 20 -17.97 -13.45 19.77
CA GLU A 20 -18.97 -14.44 20.17
C GLU A 20 -20.20 -13.78 20.79
N LEU A 21 -20.57 -12.58 20.30
CA LEU A 21 -21.59 -11.75 20.95
C LEU A 21 -22.96 -12.45 21.09
N ALA A 22 -23.31 -13.34 20.16
CA ALA A 22 -24.54 -14.14 20.24
C ALA A 22 -24.51 -15.06 21.47
N ALA A 23 -23.48 -15.89 21.60
CA ALA A 23 -23.30 -16.78 22.74
C ALA A 23 -23.18 -16.02 24.07
N VAL A 24 -22.48 -14.87 24.06
CA VAL A 24 -22.37 -14.01 25.25
C VAL A 24 -23.74 -13.48 25.68
N ARG A 25 -24.60 -13.04 24.74
CA ARG A 25 -25.94 -12.51 25.06
C ARG A 25 -26.86 -13.54 25.72
N GLU A 26 -26.69 -14.81 25.40
CA GLU A 26 -27.45 -15.94 25.97
C GLU A 26 -26.93 -16.34 27.36
N SER A 27 -25.68 -16.00 27.67
CA SER A 27 -25.04 -16.35 28.95
C SER A 27 -25.71 -15.70 30.16
N GLU A 28 -25.63 -16.38 31.30
CA GLU A 28 -26.11 -15.85 32.57
C GLU A 28 -25.32 -14.62 33.02
N GLY A 29 -24.03 -14.58 32.72
CA GLY A 29 -23.16 -13.43 33.01
C GLY A 29 -23.63 -12.15 32.32
N TRP A 30 -24.17 -12.25 31.11
CA TRP A 30 -24.74 -11.10 30.40
C TRP A 30 -26.07 -10.64 30.99
N ARG A 31 -26.93 -11.58 31.41
CA ARG A 31 -28.18 -11.27 32.14
C ARG A 31 -27.90 -10.66 33.52
N PHE A 32 -26.86 -11.13 34.21
CA PHE A 32 -26.40 -10.57 35.47
C PHE A 32 -25.90 -9.13 35.29
N ALA A 33 -24.98 -8.91 34.33
CA ALA A 33 -24.49 -7.56 34.03
C ALA A 33 -25.63 -6.62 33.63
N ALA A 34 -26.61 -7.08 32.87
CA ALA A 34 -27.78 -6.27 32.51
C ALA A 34 -28.58 -5.75 33.71
N ARG A 35 -28.66 -6.53 34.80
CA ARG A 35 -29.44 -6.19 36.01
C ARG A 35 -28.63 -5.41 37.04
N HIS A 36 -27.34 -5.68 37.15
CA HIS A 36 -26.50 -5.18 38.25
C HIS A 36 -25.45 -4.17 37.80
N ASP A 37 -25.11 -4.11 36.51
CA ASP A 37 -24.08 -3.20 35.97
C ASP A 37 -24.36 -2.86 34.49
N ALA A 38 -25.39 -2.04 34.28
CA ALA A 38 -25.79 -1.60 32.95
C ALA A 38 -24.70 -0.77 32.24
N ALA A 39 -23.85 -0.08 33.01
CA ALA A 39 -22.73 0.71 32.48
C ALA A 39 -21.69 -0.20 31.82
N LEU A 40 -21.26 -1.26 32.50
CA LEU A 40 -20.33 -2.25 31.93
C LEU A 40 -20.85 -2.87 30.63
N ARG A 41 -22.15 -3.19 30.58
CA ARG A 41 -22.79 -3.72 29.37
C ARG A 41 -22.78 -2.70 28.23
N ALA A 42 -23.11 -1.44 28.53
CA ALA A 42 -23.11 -0.36 27.55
C ALA A 42 -21.69 -0.12 26.99
N ASP A 43 -20.68 -0.10 27.86
CA ASP A 43 -19.28 0.07 27.49
C ASP A 43 -18.78 -1.05 26.57
N LEU A 44 -19.11 -2.31 26.90
CA LEU A 44 -18.73 -3.44 26.05
C LEU A 44 -19.37 -3.35 24.66
N LEU A 45 -20.66 -2.99 24.58
CA LEU A 45 -21.35 -2.77 23.30
C LEU A 45 -20.74 -1.59 22.53
N GLN A 46 -20.36 -0.51 23.22
CA GLN A 46 -19.72 0.64 22.61
C GLN A 46 -18.36 0.28 22.02
N LEU A 47 -17.52 -0.44 22.77
CA LEU A 47 -16.22 -0.92 22.30
C LEU A 47 -16.32 -1.82 21.06
N ILE A 48 -17.36 -2.67 21.00
CA ILE A 48 -17.63 -3.52 19.84
C ILE A 48 -18.01 -2.66 18.64
N ARG A 49 -18.99 -1.75 18.79
CA ARG A 49 -19.40 -0.82 17.72
C ARG A 49 -18.21 0.00 17.21
N ASP A 50 -17.38 0.53 18.10
CA ASP A 50 -16.20 1.30 17.74
C ASP A 50 -15.13 0.46 17.04
N ALA A 51 -15.01 -0.83 17.40
CA ALA A 51 -14.13 -1.76 16.70
C ALA A 51 -14.62 -2.08 15.28
N ASP A 52 -15.93 -2.31 15.09
CA ASP A 52 -16.53 -2.56 13.79
C ASP A 52 -16.44 -1.33 12.88
N GLN A 53 -16.77 -0.15 13.40
CA GLN A 53 -16.59 1.10 12.65
C GLN A 53 -15.12 1.35 12.27
N ARG A 54 -14.16 1.05 13.17
CA ARG A 54 -12.73 1.12 12.84
C ARG A 54 -12.36 0.13 11.75
N LYS A 55 -12.86 -1.11 11.81
CA LYS A 55 -12.63 -2.14 10.80
C LYS A 55 -13.17 -1.72 9.44
N GLU A 56 -14.37 -1.14 9.38
CA GLU A 56 -14.95 -0.59 8.14
C GLU A 56 -14.17 0.60 7.60
N ARG A 57 -13.77 1.55 8.47
CA ARG A 57 -12.92 2.68 8.08
C ARG A 57 -11.59 2.19 7.52
N TRP A 58 -10.95 1.23 8.19
CA TRP A 58 -9.71 0.60 7.72
C TRP A 58 -9.90 -0.18 6.43
N GLY A 59 -11.04 -0.85 6.24
CA GLY A 59 -11.38 -1.54 5.00
C GLY A 59 -11.50 -0.58 3.82
N ARG A 60 -12.23 0.54 4.01
CA ARG A 60 -12.34 1.62 3.01
C ARG A 60 -11.00 2.26 2.71
N GLU A 61 -10.21 2.56 3.74
CA GLU A 61 -8.87 3.13 3.58
C GLU A 61 -7.97 2.17 2.79
N ARG A 62 -7.95 0.87 3.13
CA ARG A 62 -7.17 -0.16 2.43
C ARG A 62 -7.59 -0.34 0.97
N GLY A 63 -8.89 -0.30 0.67
CA GLY A 63 -9.39 -0.34 -0.71
C GLY A 63 -8.88 0.84 -1.53
N SER A 64 -8.91 2.05 -0.97
CA SER A 64 -8.34 3.24 -1.62
C SER A 64 -6.80 3.21 -1.72
N GLN A 65 -6.11 2.62 -0.73
CA GLN A 65 -4.66 2.46 -0.71
C GLN A 65 -4.14 1.60 -1.85
N GLY A 66 -4.90 0.60 -2.31
CA GLY A 66 -4.51 -0.24 -3.44
C GLY A 66 -4.25 0.56 -4.72
N VAL A 67 -5.11 1.54 -5.03
CA VAL A 67 -4.94 2.42 -6.20
C VAL A 67 -3.70 3.32 -6.04
N TYR A 68 -3.48 3.88 -4.85
CA TYR A 68 -2.30 4.72 -4.60
C TYR A 68 -1.00 3.90 -4.66
N LEU A 69 -1.03 2.63 -4.26
CA LEU A 69 0.10 1.72 -4.41
C LEU A 69 0.40 1.43 -5.88
N GLN A 70 -0.62 1.17 -6.71
CA GLN A 70 -0.45 1.01 -8.16
C GLN A 70 0.14 2.27 -8.81
N LEU A 71 -0.31 3.46 -8.40
CA LEU A 71 0.27 4.72 -8.86
C LEU A 71 1.74 4.86 -8.43
N SER A 72 2.07 4.55 -7.17
CA SER A 72 3.45 4.53 -6.68
C SER A 72 4.34 3.57 -7.47
N ASP A 73 3.85 2.36 -7.75
CA ASP A 73 4.57 1.38 -8.56
C ASP A 73 4.76 1.85 -10.01
N ALA A 74 3.78 2.55 -10.57
CA ALA A 74 3.87 3.20 -11.87
C ALA A 74 4.93 4.34 -11.89
N MET A 75 5.04 5.14 -10.82
CA MET A 75 6.10 6.15 -10.68
C MET A 75 7.48 5.50 -10.66
N ALA A 76 7.65 4.42 -9.89
CA ALA A 76 8.90 3.67 -9.88
C ALA A 76 9.20 3.00 -11.24
N ALA A 77 8.17 2.63 -12.01
CA ALA A 77 8.34 2.10 -13.35
C ALA A 77 8.77 3.18 -14.36
N LEU A 78 8.23 4.41 -14.25
CA LEU A 78 8.69 5.58 -15.00
C LEU A 78 10.18 5.83 -14.77
N GLU A 79 10.58 5.92 -13.50
CA GLU A 79 11.98 6.10 -13.12
C GLU A 79 12.86 5.01 -13.74
N ARG A 80 12.49 3.73 -13.66
CA ARG A 80 13.29 2.63 -14.26
C ARG A 80 13.34 2.63 -15.79
N VAL A 81 12.26 3.05 -16.45
CA VAL A 81 12.19 3.10 -17.92
C VAL A 81 13.05 4.24 -18.44
N PHE A 82 12.98 5.41 -17.80
CA PHE A 82 13.63 6.62 -18.28
C PHE A 82 15.02 6.89 -17.67
N ALA A 83 15.35 6.34 -16.50
CA ALA A 83 16.72 6.33 -15.99
C ALA A 83 17.69 5.59 -16.94
N ARG A 84 17.18 4.58 -17.67
CA ARG A 84 17.96 3.89 -18.72
C ARG A 84 18.20 4.73 -19.96
N ALA A 85 17.30 5.66 -20.28
CA ALA A 85 17.44 6.53 -21.43
C ALA A 85 18.44 7.68 -21.17
N ALA A 86 18.58 8.12 -19.92
CA ALA A 86 19.47 9.21 -19.53
C ALA A 86 20.97 8.86 -19.53
N HIS A 87 21.34 7.57 -19.39
CA HIS A 87 22.74 7.15 -19.24
C HIS A 87 23.32 6.40 -20.45
N GLY A 88 22.63 6.34 -21.60
CA GLY A 88 23.12 5.64 -22.81
C GLY A 88 23.46 4.16 -22.62
N SER A 89 23.04 3.56 -21.51
CA SER A 89 23.43 2.20 -21.13
C SER A 89 22.72 1.18 -22.04
N PRO A 90 23.45 0.21 -22.63
CA PRO A 90 22.85 -0.80 -23.49
C PRO A 90 21.79 -1.60 -22.73
N PRO A 91 20.72 -2.04 -23.39
CA PRO A 91 19.72 -2.87 -22.74
C PRO A 91 20.42 -4.13 -22.18
N PRO A 92 20.20 -4.51 -20.91
CA PRO A 92 20.72 -5.79 -20.46
C PRO A 92 20.12 -6.91 -21.30
N PRO A 93 20.84 -8.04 -21.41
CA PRO A 93 20.36 -9.18 -22.17
C PRO A 93 18.93 -9.53 -21.74
N PRO A 94 18.04 -9.85 -22.69
CA PRO A 94 16.69 -10.25 -22.35
C PRO A 94 16.77 -11.36 -21.30
N PRO A 95 15.98 -11.28 -20.21
CA PRO A 95 15.92 -12.37 -19.25
C PRO A 95 15.61 -13.66 -20.02
N PRO A 96 16.19 -14.81 -19.60
CA PRO A 96 15.94 -16.08 -20.28
C PRO A 96 14.44 -16.26 -20.46
N ARG A 97 14.04 -16.72 -21.65
CA ARG A 97 12.63 -16.94 -22.05
C ARG A 97 12.00 -18.10 -21.29
N THR A 98 12.19 -18.19 -19.97
CA THR A 98 11.31 -18.96 -19.12
C THR A 98 10.02 -18.14 -19.03
N GLY A 99 8.94 -18.67 -19.58
CA GLY A 99 7.61 -18.03 -19.64
C GLY A 99 6.94 -17.76 -18.28
N GLN A 100 7.72 -17.53 -17.22
CA GLN A 100 7.29 -17.38 -15.82
C GLN A 100 7.22 -15.92 -15.35
N CYS A 101 7.17 -14.94 -16.26
CA CYS A 101 6.88 -13.54 -15.89
C CYS A 101 5.40 -13.15 -16.06
N CYS A 102 4.54 -14.06 -16.51
CA CYS A 102 3.19 -13.74 -16.96
C CYS A 102 2.16 -14.68 -16.32
N ARG A 103 1.67 -14.38 -15.11
CA ARG A 103 0.34 -14.86 -14.67
C ARG A 103 -0.29 -14.13 -13.49
N MET A 104 0.45 -13.35 -12.70
CA MET A 104 -0.15 -12.45 -11.71
C MET A 104 0.45 -11.06 -11.84
N ALA A 105 -0.32 -10.03 -11.48
CA ALA A 105 0.01 -8.61 -11.51
C ALA A 105 1.50 -8.34 -11.20
N SER A 106 2.31 -8.33 -12.26
CA SER A 106 3.77 -8.30 -12.20
C SER A 106 4.27 -6.89 -12.60
N PRO A 107 5.43 -6.44 -12.10
CA PRO A 107 6.13 -5.24 -12.58
C PRO A 107 6.24 -5.13 -14.11
N CYS A 108 6.16 -6.25 -14.82
CA CYS A 108 6.20 -6.33 -16.28
C CYS A 108 4.96 -5.76 -16.98
N ALA A 109 3.76 -5.86 -16.39
CA ALA A 109 2.53 -5.35 -16.99
C ALA A 109 2.49 -3.82 -16.99
N HIS A 110 2.83 -3.20 -15.86
CA HIS A 110 2.96 -1.74 -15.74
C HIS A 110 4.04 -1.19 -16.69
N ARG A 111 5.19 -1.86 -16.78
CA ARG A 111 6.26 -1.48 -17.73
C ARG A 111 5.79 -1.55 -19.19
N ARG A 112 5.11 -2.63 -19.59
CA ARG A 112 4.61 -2.80 -20.97
C ARG A 112 3.56 -1.74 -21.31
N GLY A 113 2.59 -1.51 -20.44
CA GLY A 113 1.58 -0.46 -20.63
C GLY A 113 2.20 0.92 -20.72
N LEU A 114 3.18 1.22 -19.85
CA LEU A 114 3.88 2.49 -19.86
C LEU A 114 4.68 2.71 -21.16
N LEU A 115 5.37 1.69 -21.66
CA LEU A 115 6.09 1.78 -22.93
C LEU A 115 5.15 2.01 -24.12
N GLN A 116 3.95 1.42 -24.11
CA GLN A 116 2.94 1.69 -25.15
C GLN A 116 2.45 3.13 -25.11
N LEU A 117 2.16 3.66 -23.91
CA LEU A 117 1.78 5.05 -23.71
C LEU A 117 2.88 6.00 -24.16
N ALA A 118 4.13 5.72 -23.76
CA ALA A 118 5.31 6.50 -24.16
C ALA A 118 5.49 6.49 -25.68
N ARG A 119 5.47 5.32 -26.34
CA ARG A 119 5.60 5.22 -27.81
C ARG A 119 4.55 6.04 -28.54
N HIS A 120 3.28 5.95 -28.11
CA HIS A 120 2.22 6.77 -28.67
C HIS A 120 2.46 8.26 -28.44
N PHE A 121 2.96 8.61 -27.25
CA PHE A 121 3.38 9.95 -26.89
C PHE A 121 4.75 10.35 -27.48
N PHE A 122 5.50 9.53 -28.19
CA PHE A 122 6.71 9.99 -28.87
C PHE A 122 6.56 9.97 -30.39
N ALA A 123 5.66 9.14 -30.90
CA ALA A 123 5.25 9.12 -32.30
C ALA A 123 4.44 10.36 -32.75
N GLY A 124 4.53 11.49 -32.06
CA GLY A 124 3.94 12.75 -32.51
C GLY A 124 2.41 12.75 -32.71
N CYS A 125 1.64 11.96 -31.94
CA CYS A 125 0.17 11.91 -32.07
C CYS A 125 -0.45 13.31 -32.24
N GLY A 126 -0.99 13.61 -33.43
CA GLY A 126 -1.50 14.94 -33.80
C GLY A 126 -2.69 15.42 -32.97
N ARG A 127 -3.38 14.49 -32.28
CA ARG A 127 -4.45 14.83 -31.31
C ARG A 127 -3.93 15.38 -29.99
N ARG A 128 -2.61 15.48 -29.78
CA ARG A 128 -2.05 16.03 -28.54
C ARG A 128 -2.41 17.48 -28.29
N VAL A 129 -2.40 18.28 -29.36
CA VAL A 129 -2.57 19.73 -29.29
C VAL A 129 -4.07 20.10 -29.26
N ALA A 130 -4.93 19.23 -29.80
CA ALA A 130 -6.38 19.40 -29.87
C ALA A 130 -7.15 18.64 -28.75
N GLY A 131 -6.78 18.85 -27.48
CA GLY A 131 -7.49 18.27 -26.33
C GLY A 131 -7.09 16.83 -25.92
N GLY A 132 -6.12 16.23 -26.61
CA GLY A 132 -5.46 14.98 -26.24
C GLY A 132 -6.29 13.72 -26.48
N CYS A 133 -5.70 12.66 -27.04
CA CYS A 133 -6.31 11.33 -26.98
C CYS A 133 -6.15 10.69 -25.59
N THR A 134 -6.94 9.67 -25.28
CA THR A 134 -6.88 8.99 -23.97
C THR A 134 -5.48 8.47 -23.59
N PRO A 135 -4.69 7.83 -24.49
CA PRO A 135 -3.31 7.45 -24.19
C PRO A 135 -2.40 8.64 -23.83
N CYS A 136 -2.44 9.73 -24.61
CA CYS A 136 -1.64 10.93 -24.33
C CYS A 136 -2.03 11.57 -23.00
N ARG A 137 -3.32 11.70 -22.71
CA ARG A 137 -3.80 12.26 -21.44
C ARG A 137 -3.35 11.44 -20.23
N ARG A 138 -3.42 10.11 -20.33
CA ARG A 138 -2.94 9.21 -19.27
C ARG A 138 -1.45 9.33 -19.05
N PHE A 139 -0.66 9.35 -20.12
CA PHE A 139 0.80 9.50 -20.02
C PHE A 139 1.19 10.85 -19.42
N PHE A 140 0.58 11.94 -19.92
CA PHE A 140 0.80 13.29 -19.41
C PHE A 140 0.45 13.41 -17.91
N LEU A 141 -0.66 12.79 -17.48
CA LEU A 141 -1.05 12.75 -16.07
C LEU A 141 -0.02 12.02 -15.20
N LEU A 142 0.56 10.92 -15.70
CA LEU A 142 1.60 10.18 -14.99
C LEU A 142 2.89 10.99 -14.87
N LEU A 143 3.29 11.73 -15.92
CA LEU A 143 4.44 12.63 -15.86
C LEU A 143 4.23 13.78 -14.86
N ARG A 144 3.05 14.39 -14.88
CA ARG A 144 2.66 15.42 -13.91
C ARG A 144 2.63 14.89 -12.47
N LEU A 145 2.15 13.65 -12.28
CA LEU A 145 2.17 13.02 -10.96
C LEU A 145 3.61 12.76 -10.51
N HIS A 146 4.47 12.27 -11.42
CA HIS A 146 5.88 12.03 -11.13
C HIS A 146 6.60 13.30 -10.67
N SER A 147 6.47 14.40 -11.39
CA SER A 147 7.11 15.67 -11.01
C SER A 147 6.67 16.16 -9.62
N SER A 148 5.41 15.89 -9.23
CA SER A 148 4.87 16.24 -7.91
C SER A 148 5.43 15.39 -6.75
N VAL A 149 5.98 14.21 -7.04
CA VAL A 149 6.51 13.25 -6.05
C VAL A 149 8.02 13.02 -6.19
N CYS A 150 8.67 13.72 -7.11
CA CYS A 150 10.08 13.54 -7.43
C CYS A 150 10.93 14.47 -6.56
N ASP A 151 11.78 13.88 -5.71
CA ASP A 151 12.63 14.63 -4.78
C ASP A 151 13.99 15.07 -5.38
N LYS A 152 14.29 14.68 -6.64
CA LYS A 152 15.54 15.11 -7.31
C LYS A 152 15.51 16.61 -7.58
N SER A 153 16.55 17.33 -7.17
CA SER A 153 16.69 18.78 -7.48
C SER A 153 16.80 19.01 -8.98
N ASP A 154 16.62 20.25 -9.42
CA ASP A 154 16.80 20.59 -10.84
C ASP A 154 18.26 20.39 -11.31
N ASP A 155 19.23 20.49 -10.38
CA ASP A 155 20.65 20.19 -10.63
C ASP A 155 20.90 18.68 -10.82
N ASP A 156 20.15 17.82 -10.11
CA ASP A 156 20.14 16.37 -10.29
C ASP A 156 19.10 15.99 -11.36
N SER A 157 19.41 16.27 -12.63
CA SER A 157 18.45 16.13 -13.74
C SER A 157 17.69 14.79 -13.68
N CYS A 158 16.39 14.83 -13.42
CA CYS A 158 15.56 13.64 -13.42
C CYS A 158 15.42 13.13 -14.86
N GLY A 159 15.79 11.87 -15.12
CA GLY A 159 15.69 11.29 -16.47
C GLY A 159 14.27 11.13 -17.01
N VAL A 160 13.23 11.36 -16.19
CA VAL A 160 11.83 11.29 -16.65
C VAL A 160 11.49 12.54 -17.47
N PRO A 161 10.92 12.39 -18.68
CA PRO A 161 10.65 13.51 -19.57
C PRO A 161 9.67 14.52 -18.94
N LEU A 162 9.88 15.80 -19.22
CA LEU A 162 9.06 16.93 -18.74
C LEU A 162 9.03 17.11 -17.21
N CYS A 163 9.84 16.37 -16.44
CA CYS A 163 9.83 16.45 -14.99
C CYS A 163 10.11 17.88 -14.49
N SER A 164 11.19 18.50 -14.96
CA SER A 164 11.59 19.88 -14.65
C SER A 164 10.54 20.91 -15.12
N ASP A 165 10.03 20.77 -16.35
CA ASP A 165 8.99 21.66 -16.89
C ASP A 165 7.72 21.64 -16.05
N PHE A 166 7.31 20.46 -15.55
CA PHE A 166 6.16 20.38 -14.65
C PHE A 166 6.45 20.93 -13.26
N LYS A 167 7.66 20.77 -12.72
CA LYS A 167 8.03 21.34 -11.42
C LYS A 167 7.91 22.86 -11.45
N THR A 168 8.56 23.49 -12.42
CA THR A 168 8.53 24.95 -12.59
C THR A 168 7.11 25.48 -12.84
N ASN A 169 6.29 24.77 -13.63
CA ASN A 169 4.89 25.14 -13.85
C ASN A 169 4.02 24.99 -12.59
N MET A 170 4.31 24.02 -11.73
CA MET A 170 3.58 23.81 -10.47
C MET A 170 3.95 24.83 -9.39
N GLU A 171 5.18 25.37 -9.42
CA GLU A 171 5.60 26.47 -8.54
C GLU A 171 4.94 27.79 -8.91
N LYS A 172 4.82 28.06 -10.22
CA LYS A 172 4.19 29.28 -10.75
C LYS A 172 2.66 29.27 -10.65
N GLY A 173 2.04 28.09 -10.61
CA GLY A 173 0.58 27.92 -10.69
C GLY A 173 -0.10 27.56 -9.37
N LYS A 174 -1.37 27.95 -9.19
CA LYS A 174 -2.21 27.42 -8.11
C LYS A 174 -2.58 25.96 -8.39
N VAL A 175 -1.97 25.05 -7.65
CA VAL A 175 -2.32 23.61 -7.68
C VAL A 175 -3.57 23.35 -6.82
N ASP A 176 -4.56 22.67 -7.41
CA ASP A 176 -5.82 22.30 -6.74
C ASP A 176 -5.59 21.44 -5.47
N LYS A 177 -6.44 21.63 -4.45
CA LYS A 177 -6.46 20.89 -3.19
C LYS A 177 -6.62 19.39 -3.43
N THR A 178 -7.44 18.98 -4.40
CA THR A 178 -7.65 17.57 -4.76
C THR A 178 -6.36 16.90 -5.22
N TRP A 179 -5.59 17.61 -6.06
CA TRP A 179 -4.28 17.14 -6.53
C TRP A 179 -3.28 17.01 -5.39
N LYS A 180 -3.20 18.02 -4.51
CA LYS A 180 -2.33 17.98 -3.32
C LYS A 180 -2.65 16.78 -2.42
N LEU A 181 -3.93 16.46 -2.24
CA LEU A 181 -4.36 15.29 -1.47
C LEU A 181 -3.96 13.97 -2.15
N LEU A 182 -4.12 13.86 -3.47
CA LEU A 182 -3.68 12.71 -4.25
C LEU A 182 -2.18 12.46 -4.06
N VAL A 183 -1.35 13.50 -4.25
CA VAL A 183 0.11 13.43 -4.08
C VAL A 183 0.48 12.93 -2.69
N LYS A 184 -0.13 13.49 -1.63
CA LYS A 184 0.09 13.03 -0.24
C LYS A 184 -0.25 11.56 -0.04
N LYS A 185 -1.35 11.07 -0.60
CA LYS A 185 -1.76 9.67 -0.49
C LYS A 185 -0.83 8.73 -1.24
N VAL A 186 -0.36 9.13 -2.43
CA VAL A 186 0.63 8.38 -3.21
C VAL A 186 1.97 8.33 -2.49
N MET A 187 2.45 9.45 -1.93
CA MET A 187 3.69 9.49 -1.13
C MET A 187 3.60 8.60 0.12
N ARG A 188 2.48 8.65 0.85
CA ARG A 188 2.25 7.76 1.99
C ARG A 188 2.29 6.29 1.56
N ALA A 189 1.63 5.94 0.47
CA ALA A 189 1.67 4.57 -0.08
C ALA A 189 3.10 4.15 -0.47
N ARG A 190 3.86 5.06 -1.12
CA ARG A 190 5.26 4.84 -1.51
C ARG A 190 6.13 4.52 -0.30
N VAL A 191 6.09 5.36 0.73
CA VAL A 191 6.88 5.20 1.98
C VAL A 191 6.50 3.90 2.69
N MET A 192 5.19 3.65 2.89
CA MET A 192 4.72 2.42 3.53
C MET A 192 5.14 1.17 2.76
N SER A 193 5.10 1.21 1.42
CA SER A 193 5.55 0.10 0.58
C SER A 193 7.06 -0.11 0.68
N ALA A 194 7.86 0.96 0.77
CA ALA A 194 9.30 0.88 0.93
C ALA A 194 9.66 0.29 2.29
N TRP A 195 8.96 0.69 3.36
CA TRP A 195 9.12 0.12 4.69
C TRP A 195 8.72 -1.35 4.75
N ALA A 196 7.61 -1.74 4.11
CA ALA A 196 7.20 -3.14 4.05
C ALA A 196 8.21 -4.03 3.28
N LYS A 197 8.91 -3.46 2.29
CA LYS A 197 9.96 -4.15 1.51
C LYS A 197 11.32 -4.16 2.21
N ARG A 198 11.53 -3.36 3.25
CA ARG A 198 12.77 -3.41 4.04
C ARG A 198 12.81 -4.73 4.80
N PRO A 199 13.84 -5.57 4.60
CA PRO A 199 14.07 -6.68 5.52
C PRO A 199 14.38 -6.07 6.88
N VAL A 200 13.44 -6.18 7.82
CA VAL A 200 13.74 -5.98 9.23
C VAL A 200 14.28 -7.32 9.71
N PRO A 201 15.60 -7.48 9.90
CA PRO A 201 16.11 -8.68 10.53
C PRO A 201 15.41 -8.79 11.88
N ALA A 202 14.66 -9.87 12.11
CA ALA A 202 14.04 -10.09 13.39
C ALA A 202 15.15 -10.10 14.45
N PRO A 203 14.94 -9.56 15.66
CA PRO A 203 15.92 -9.65 16.73
C PRO A 203 16.43 -11.09 16.85
N GLU A 204 17.73 -11.28 17.04
CA GLU A 204 18.37 -12.61 16.99
C GLU A 204 17.67 -13.64 17.90
N ILE A 205 17.12 -13.18 19.02
CA ILE A 205 16.31 -13.98 19.94
C ILE A 205 15.03 -14.53 19.28
N VAL A 206 14.34 -13.75 18.46
CA VAL A 206 13.15 -14.18 17.71
C VAL A 206 13.54 -15.18 16.63
N GLN A 207 14.68 -14.97 15.96
CA GLN A 207 15.19 -15.91 14.95
C GLN A 207 15.53 -17.27 15.58
N LYS A 208 16.25 -17.27 16.72
CA LYS A 208 16.58 -18.49 17.48
C LYS A 208 15.33 -19.22 17.97
N SER A 209 14.33 -18.50 18.48
CA SER A 209 13.05 -19.09 18.90
C SER A 209 12.28 -19.71 17.73
N TRP A 210 12.22 -19.04 16.58
CA TRP A 210 11.56 -19.57 15.38
C TRP A 210 12.28 -20.80 14.82
N ALA A 211 13.61 -20.79 14.78
CA ALA A 211 14.41 -21.93 14.37
C ALA A 211 14.17 -23.15 15.27
N LYS A 212 14.09 -22.94 16.59
CA LYS A 212 13.81 -23.98 17.59
C LYS A 212 12.39 -24.56 17.49
N TYR A 213 11.41 -23.71 17.17
CA TYR A 213 10.03 -24.13 16.94
C TYR A 213 9.89 -24.95 15.65
N ASN A 214 10.53 -24.52 14.55
CA ASN A 214 10.47 -25.21 13.26
C ASN A 214 11.27 -26.52 13.24
N SER A 215 12.37 -26.62 13.99
CA SER A 215 13.08 -27.88 14.18
C SER A 215 12.27 -28.86 15.03
N SER A 216 11.51 -28.36 16.01
CA SER A 216 10.58 -29.15 16.84
C SER A 216 9.34 -29.64 16.09
N SER A 217 8.86 -28.88 15.10
CA SER A 217 7.71 -29.29 14.27
C SER A 217 8.11 -30.38 13.26
N ARG A 218 9.29 -30.27 12.65
CA ARG A 218 9.86 -31.27 11.75
C ARG A 218 10.16 -32.60 12.46
N SER A 219 10.66 -32.55 13.69
CA SER A 219 10.90 -33.75 14.49
C SER A 219 9.62 -34.41 15.02
N ARG A 220 8.52 -33.66 15.22
CA ARG A 220 7.19 -34.25 15.46
C ARG A 220 6.59 -34.91 14.22
N ALA A 221 6.71 -34.29 13.04
CA ALA A 221 6.20 -34.85 11.79
C ALA A 221 6.92 -36.16 11.39
N ALA A 222 8.17 -36.35 11.81
CA ALA A 222 8.94 -37.57 11.56
C ALA A 222 8.60 -38.75 12.49
N ARG A 223 7.88 -38.53 13.61
CA ARG A 223 7.45 -39.61 14.53
C ARG A 223 6.11 -40.26 14.16
N PHE A 224 5.43 -39.74 13.14
CA PHE A 224 4.16 -40.25 12.64
C PHE A 224 4.29 -40.89 11.24
N ARG A 225 5.47 -41.41 10.91
CA ARG A 225 5.73 -42.24 9.72
C ARG A 225 6.26 -43.59 10.12
#